data_AF-A0A943SAD5-F1
#
_entry.id   AF-A0A943SAD5-F1
#
_cell.length_a   1.000
_cell.length_b   1.000
_cell.length_c   1.000
_cell.angle_alpha   90.00
_cell.angle_beta   90.00
_cell.angle_gamma   90.00
#
_symmetry.space_group_name_H-M   'P 1'
#
loop_
_entity.id
_entity.type
_entity.pdbx_description
1 polymer ?
#
loop_
_entity_poly.entity_id
_entity_poly.type
_entity_poly.pdbx_seq_one_letter_code
_entity_poly.pdbx_strand_id
1 'polypeptide(L)'
;MKVENIILIILMLLVLVWTICYGKEVFTSTQRLDNERNIEKVELYSIENTDTISGSFFLGSGKINETKYYCCYRKLDDGGLQYYEFEVDKTTVYETLQSGSQAYVEVVTNGYGSIIEYKLYVPKDTIVQTIDLSLSN
;
A
#
# COMPACT_ATOMS: atom_id res chain seq x y z
N MET A 1 -42.15 38.63 20.18
CA MET A 1 -41.95 37.33 19.50
C MET A 1 -43.03 36.37 20.00
N LYS A 2 -43.78 35.70 19.10
CA LYS A 2 -44.87 34.80 19.50
C LYS A 2 -44.28 33.51 20.11
N VAL A 3 -44.98 32.91 21.07
CA VAL A 3 -44.58 31.65 21.73
C VAL A 3 -44.34 30.52 20.72
N GLU A 4 -45.15 30.47 19.66
CA GLU A 4 -45.00 29.53 18.53
C GLU A 4 -43.62 29.64 17.87
N ASN A 5 -43.11 30.86 17.67
CA ASN A 5 -41.79 31.08 17.07
C ASN A 5 -40.66 30.61 18.00
N ILE A 6 -40.84 30.72 19.32
CA ILE A 6 -39.86 30.23 20.30
C ILE A 6 -39.80 28.70 20.26
N ILE A 7 -40.96 28.03 20.18
CA ILE A 7 -41.04 26.56 20.09
C ILE A 7 -40.36 26.06 18.82
N LEU A 8 -40.62 26.71 17.67
CA LEU A 8 -39.99 26.34 16.40
C LEU A 8 -38.46 26.49 16.43
N ILE A 9 -37.94 27.56 17.05
CA ILE A 9 -36.49 27.76 17.19
C ILE A 9 -35.87 26.66 18.06
N ILE A 10 -36.51 26.29 19.17
CA ILE A 10 -36.02 25.22 20.05
C ILE A 10 -35.96 23.88 19.31
N LEU A 11 -37.00 23.54 18.54
CA LEU A 11 -37.02 22.31 17.74
C LEU A 11 -35.91 22.30 16.69
N MET A 12 -35.67 23.43 16.01
CA MET A 12 -34.59 23.54 15.02
C MET A 12 -33.21 23.37 15.66
N LEU A 13 -32.99 23.91 16.86
CA LEU A 13 -31.76 23.71 17.62
C LEU A 13 -31.56 22.24 18.05
N LEU A 14 -32.62 21.56 18.47
CA LEU A 14 -32.55 20.14 18.84
C LEU A 14 -32.15 19.25 17.65
N VAL A 15 -32.71 19.51 16.46
CA VAL A 15 -32.33 18.81 15.22
C VAL A 15 -30.88 19.09 14.87
N LEU A 16 -30.43 20.34 14.98
CA LEU A 16 -29.04 20.73 14.70
C LEU A 16 -28.06 20.03 15.64
N VAL A 17 -28.34 19.98 16.95
CA VAL A 17 -27.53 19.24 17.93
C VAL A 17 -27.48 17.75 17.58
N TRP A 18 -28.62 17.16 17.23
CA TRP A 18 -28.69 15.74 16.82
C TRP A 18 -27.82 15.46 15.60
N THR A 19 -27.90 16.27 14.54
CA THR A 19 -27.08 16.08 13.33
C THR A 19 -25.57 16.20 13.61
N ILE A 20 -25.16 17.09 14.51
CA ILE A 20 -23.75 17.23 14.90
C ILE A 20 -23.27 16.01 15.68
N CYS A 21 -24.07 15.47 16.59
CA CYS A 21 -23.72 14.26 17.34
C CYS A 21 -23.54 13.06 16.41
N TYR A 22 -24.49 12.81 15.51
CA TYR A 22 -24.40 11.73 14.53
C TYR A 22 -23.23 11.92 13.57
N GLY A 23 -23.00 13.15 13.09
CA GLY A 23 -21.89 13.47 12.20
C GLY A 23 -20.53 13.18 12.84
N LYS A 24 -20.37 13.45 14.14
CA LYS A 24 -19.14 13.13 14.88
C LYS A 24 -18.91 11.62 14.97
N GLU A 25 -19.92 10.83 15.29
CA GLU A 25 -19.78 9.37 15.38
C GLU A 25 -19.35 8.75 14.05
N VAL A 26 -19.99 9.16 12.95
CA VAL A 26 -19.61 8.72 11.60
C VAL A 26 -18.18 9.14 11.28
N PHE A 27 -17.82 10.41 11.51
CA PHE A 27 -16.48 10.93 11.22
C PHE A 27 -15.38 10.24 12.03
N THR A 28 -15.64 9.94 13.31
CA THR A 28 -14.68 9.18 14.15
C THR A 28 -14.51 7.75 13.65
N SER A 29 -15.59 7.12 13.18
CA SER A 29 -15.54 5.78 12.62
C SER A 29 -14.75 5.74 11.31
N THR A 30 -14.93 6.75 10.45
CA THR A 30 -14.18 6.86 9.20
C THR A 30 -12.69 7.09 9.43
N GLN A 31 -12.34 7.98 10.36
CA GLN A 31 -10.94 8.19 10.73
C GLN A 31 -10.31 6.94 11.34
N ARG A 32 -11.08 6.18 12.12
CA ARG A 32 -10.56 4.95 12.74
C ARG A 32 -10.16 3.92 11.68
N LEU A 33 -11.00 3.73 10.66
CA LEU A 33 -10.72 2.82 9.55
C LEU A 33 -9.56 3.32 8.68
N ASP A 34 -9.46 4.62 8.44
CA ASP A 34 -8.35 5.16 7.65
C ASP A 34 -6.99 5.06 8.38
N ASN A 35 -7.00 5.16 9.72
CA ASN A 35 -5.82 5.01 10.56
C ASN A 35 -5.46 3.55 10.87
N GLU A 36 -6.36 2.61 10.61
CA GLU A 36 -6.06 1.19 10.73
C GLU A 36 -4.95 0.81 9.74
N ARG A 37 -4.13 -0.17 10.12
CA ARG A 37 -3.00 -0.65 9.33
C ARG A 37 -3.03 -2.17 9.34
N ASN A 38 -3.35 -2.74 8.19
CA ASN A 38 -3.29 -4.17 7.94
C ASN A 38 -2.06 -4.45 7.07
N ILE A 39 -1.31 -5.49 7.42
CA ILE A 39 -0.07 -5.86 6.73
C ILE A 39 -0.23 -7.27 6.19
N GLU A 40 -0.14 -7.39 4.87
CA GLU A 40 -0.09 -8.67 4.18
C GLU A 40 1.34 -8.90 3.66
N LYS A 41 1.93 -10.05 3.98
CA LYS A 41 3.24 -10.43 3.48
C LYS A 41 3.10 -11.33 2.26
N VAL A 42 3.70 -10.94 1.15
CA VAL A 42 3.67 -11.67 -0.12
C VAL A 42 5.10 -12.05 -0.50
N GLU A 43 5.37 -13.36 -0.60
CA GLU A 43 6.65 -13.86 -1.11
C GLU A 43 6.75 -13.67 -2.62
N LEU A 44 7.88 -13.14 -3.07
CA LEU A 44 8.09 -12.71 -4.45
C LEU A 44 9.13 -13.57 -5.16
N TYR A 45 8.79 -14.05 -6.35
CA TYR A 45 9.63 -14.87 -7.20
C TYR A 45 9.95 -14.10 -8.48
N SER A 46 11.23 -14.03 -8.84
CA SER A 46 11.66 -13.64 -10.19
C SER A 46 11.59 -14.87 -11.09
N ILE A 47 11.08 -14.69 -12.30
CA ILE A 47 11.23 -15.66 -13.39
C ILE A 47 12.21 -15.02 -14.37
N GLU A 48 13.49 -15.38 -14.27
CA GLU A 48 14.39 -15.22 -15.41
C GLU A 48 14.00 -16.27 -16.45
N ASN A 49 13.90 -15.86 -17.72
CA ASN A 49 13.77 -16.81 -18.82
C ASN A 49 14.83 -17.91 -18.64
N THR A 50 14.40 -19.18 -18.63
CA THR A 50 15.15 -20.45 -18.43
C THR A 50 15.17 -21.04 -17.01
N ASP A 51 14.23 -21.97 -16.78
CA ASP A 51 14.31 -23.24 -16.03
C ASP A 51 15.00 -23.32 -14.66
N THR A 52 15.30 -22.19 -14.05
CA THR A 52 15.96 -22.13 -12.75
C THR A 52 15.32 -21.01 -11.94
N ILE A 53 14.58 -21.39 -10.89
CA ILE A 53 14.15 -20.46 -9.85
C ILE A 53 15.43 -20.02 -9.13
N SER A 54 16.06 -18.95 -9.63
CA SER A 54 17.28 -18.38 -9.11
C SER A 54 16.93 -17.28 -8.11
N GLY A 55 17.61 -17.26 -6.96
CA GLY A 55 17.42 -16.25 -5.90
C GLY A 55 17.94 -14.86 -6.27
N SER A 56 18.32 -14.63 -7.52
CA SER A 56 18.64 -13.32 -8.07
C SER A 56 17.33 -12.60 -8.42
N PHE A 57 16.89 -11.71 -7.54
CA PHE A 57 15.65 -10.97 -7.71
C PHE A 57 15.83 -9.85 -8.73
N PHE A 58 15.43 -10.09 -9.98
CA PHE A 58 15.39 -9.07 -11.03
C PHE A 58 14.02 -8.38 -11.01
N LEU A 59 13.98 -7.12 -10.60
CA LEU A 59 12.80 -6.27 -10.75
C LEU A 59 12.79 -5.67 -12.15
N GLY A 60 11.94 -6.25 -13.01
CA GLY A 60 11.54 -5.54 -14.23
C GLY A 60 10.79 -4.27 -13.83
N SER A 61 11.09 -3.16 -14.50
CA SER A 61 10.29 -1.93 -14.39
C SER A 61 9.51 -1.70 -15.69
N GLY A 62 8.19 -1.53 -15.55
CA GLY A 62 7.28 -1.19 -16.64
C GLY A 62 6.62 0.17 -16.41
N LYS A 63 6.12 0.80 -17.49
CA LYS A 63 5.38 2.08 -17.42
C LYS A 63 3.98 1.89 -18.00
N ILE A 64 2.95 2.13 -17.20
CA ILE A 64 1.55 2.22 -17.66
C ILE A 64 1.03 3.59 -17.26
N ASN A 65 0.58 4.39 -18.22
CA ASN A 65 -0.01 5.72 -17.96
C ASN A 65 0.83 6.60 -17.02
N GLU A 66 2.15 6.59 -17.20
CA GLU A 66 3.14 7.34 -16.39
C GLU A 66 3.52 6.76 -15.04
N THR A 67 2.73 5.83 -14.50
CA THR A 67 3.06 5.11 -13.26
C THR A 67 4.05 3.98 -13.54
N LYS A 68 5.11 3.91 -12.72
CA LYS A 68 6.11 2.84 -12.77
C LYS A 68 5.70 1.70 -11.85
N TYR A 69 5.85 0.47 -12.33
CA TYR A 69 5.54 -0.73 -11.57
C TYR A 69 6.76 -1.64 -11.46
N TYR A 70 6.88 -2.26 -10.30
CA TYR A 70 7.68 -3.46 -10.10
C TYR A 70 6.88 -4.67 -10.57
N CYS A 71 7.49 -5.51 -11.41
CA CYS A 71 6.85 -6.69 -11.97
C CYS A 71 7.55 -7.97 -11.48
N CYS A 72 6.79 -8.92 -10.93
CA CYS A 72 7.30 -10.19 -10.41
C CYS A 72 6.20 -11.26 -10.38
N TYR A 73 6.44 -12.37 -9.68
CA TYR A 73 5.44 -13.42 -9.46
C TYR A 73 5.26 -13.69 -7.98
N ARG A 74 4.04 -14.05 -7.57
CA ARG A 74 3.75 -14.64 -6.26
C ARG A 74 3.38 -16.10 -6.42
N LYS A 75 3.74 -16.93 -5.43
CA LYS A 75 3.32 -18.33 -5.39
C LYS A 75 1.96 -18.44 -4.72
N LEU A 76 1.07 -19.22 -5.32
CA LEU A 76 -0.24 -19.55 -4.79
C LEU A 76 -0.17 -20.81 -3.91
N ASP A 77 -1.21 -21.03 -3.09
CA ASP A 77 -1.30 -22.19 -2.19
C ASP A 77 -1.28 -23.53 -2.94
N ASP A 78 -1.76 -23.55 -4.19
CA ASP A 78 -1.74 -24.71 -5.08
C ASP A 78 -0.38 -24.93 -5.79
N GLY A 79 0.61 -24.08 -5.49
CA GLY A 79 1.93 -24.11 -6.08
C GLY A 79 2.05 -23.36 -7.41
N GLY A 80 0.97 -22.79 -7.94
CA GLY A 80 0.99 -21.96 -9.14
C GLY A 80 1.76 -20.65 -8.95
N LEU A 81 2.24 -20.07 -10.05
CA LEU A 81 2.86 -18.75 -10.07
C LEU A 81 1.90 -17.76 -10.72
N GLN A 82 1.58 -16.68 -10.02
CA GLN A 82 0.71 -15.62 -10.51
C GLN A 82 1.52 -14.34 -10.70
N TYR A 83 1.36 -13.70 -11.86
CA TYR A 83 1.93 -12.39 -12.14
C TYR A 83 1.46 -11.37 -11.11
N TYR A 84 2.40 -10.60 -10.57
CA TYR A 84 2.17 -9.65 -9.50
C TYR A 84 2.90 -8.34 -9.79
N GLU A 85 2.15 -7.24 -9.72
CA GLU A 85 2.65 -5.89 -9.97
C GLU A 85 2.29 -4.95 -8.82
N PHE A 86 3.20 -4.03 -8.48
CA PHE A 86 2.98 -3.01 -7.45
C PHE A 86 3.73 -1.73 -7.77
N GLU A 87 3.17 -0.59 -7.34
CA GLU A 87 3.64 0.74 -7.73
C GLU A 87 5.00 1.08 -7.11
N VAL A 88 5.96 1.51 -7.94
CA VAL A 88 7.29 1.92 -7.48
C VAL A 88 7.20 3.14 -6.56
N ASP A 89 6.36 4.12 -6.89
CA ASP A 89 6.29 5.39 -6.15
C ASP A 89 5.72 5.25 -4.73
N LYS A 90 5.01 4.15 -4.46
CA LYS A 90 4.50 3.80 -3.13
C LYS A 90 5.38 2.78 -2.40
N THR A 91 6.52 2.41 -2.97
CA THR A 91 7.38 1.35 -2.45
C THR A 91 8.62 1.92 -1.76
N THR A 92 8.87 1.47 -0.53
CA THR A 92 10.17 1.61 0.13
C THR A 92 10.93 0.29 0.05
N VAL A 93 12.19 0.32 -0.39
CA VAL A 93 13.02 -0.89 -0.55
C VAL A 93 14.04 -1.02 0.58
N TYR A 94 14.13 -2.22 1.16
CA TYR A 94 15.01 -2.59 2.26
C TYR A 94 15.93 -3.76 1.84
N GLU A 95 17.21 -3.48 1.67
CA GLU A 95 18.25 -4.49 1.38
C GLU A 95 18.78 -5.14 2.66
N THR A 96 17.88 -5.69 3.47
CA THR A 96 18.22 -6.19 4.81
C THR A 96 18.32 -7.70 4.88
N LEU A 97 17.83 -8.44 3.88
CA LEU A 97 17.82 -9.90 3.91
C LEU A 97 19.22 -10.47 3.63
N GLN A 98 19.49 -11.66 4.14
CA GLN A 98 20.75 -12.35 3.86
C GLN A 98 20.77 -12.82 2.39
N SER A 99 21.97 -12.93 1.81
CA SER A 99 22.13 -13.47 0.46
C SER A 99 21.47 -14.86 0.35
N GLY A 100 20.72 -15.08 -0.73
CA GLY A 100 19.93 -16.30 -0.95
C GLY A 100 18.59 -16.37 -0.18
N SER A 101 18.24 -15.35 0.62
CA SER A 101 16.91 -15.28 1.24
C SER A 101 15.83 -14.95 0.21
N GLN A 102 14.62 -15.47 0.44
CA GLN A 102 13.45 -15.16 -0.39
C GLN A 102 13.06 -13.69 -0.24
N ALA A 103 13.00 -12.96 -1.36
CA ALA A 103 12.45 -11.62 -1.39
C ALA A 103 10.94 -11.63 -1.10
N TYR A 104 10.45 -10.61 -0.42
CA TYR A 104 9.02 -10.46 -0.13
C TYR A 104 8.63 -8.98 -0.06
N VAL A 105 7.36 -8.70 -0.25
CA VAL A 105 6.77 -7.38 -0.05
C VAL A 105 5.72 -7.44 1.05
N GLU A 106 5.75 -6.45 1.93
CA GLU A 106 4.64 -6.17 2.84
C GLU A 106 3.74 -5.12 2.18
N VAL A 107 2.49 -5.50 1.93
CA VAL A 107 1.45 -4.61 1.44
C VAL A 107 0.73 -4.03 2.66
N VAL A 108 0.81 -2.71 2.83
CA VAL A 108 0.17 -2.02 3.94
C VAL A 108 -1.12 -1.38 3.45
N THR A 109 -2.26 -1.81 4.00
CA THR A 109 -3.58 -1.28 3.67
C THR A 109 -4.26 -0.64 4.87
N ASN A 110 -5.18 0.30 4.64
CA ASN A 110 -6.05 0.80 5.70
C ASN A 110 -7.22 -0.17 5.96
N GLY A 111 -8.07 0.16 6.93
CA GLY A 111 -9.28 -0.61 7.27
C GLY A 111 -10.36 -0.62 6.17
N TYR A 112 -10.18 0.17 5.11
CA TYR A 112 -10.99 0.12 3.88
C TYR A 112 -10.38 -0.77 2.79
N GLY A 113 -9.21 -1.36 3.02
CA GLY A 113 -8.46 -2.12 2.02
C GLY A 113 -7.74 -1.26 0.98
N SER A 114 -7.65 0.06 1.19
CA SER A 114 -6.86 0.94 0.32
C SER A 114 -5.38 0.79 0.61
N ILE A 115 -4.56 0.63 -0.43
CA ILE A 115 -3.11 0.52 -0.31
C ILE A 115 -2.50 1.87 0.08
N ILE A 116 -1.72 1.87 1.15
CA ILE A 116 -1.01 3.05 1.68
C ILE A 116 0.44 3.04 1.20
N GLU A 117 1.12 1.91 1.39
CA GLU A 117 2.54 1.75 1.06
C GLU A 117 2.88 0.28 0.81
N TYR A 118 4.01 0.07 0.13
CA TYR A 118 4.66 -1.23 0.00
C TYR A 118 6.03 -1.17 0.66
N LYS A 119 6.39 -2.22 1.42
CA LYS A 119 7.75 -2.40 1.95
C LYS A 119 8.35 -3.62 1.31
N LEU A 120 9.25 -3.39 0.37
CA LEU A 120 9.92 -4.45 -0.35
C LEU A 120 11.21 -4.81 0.39
N TYR A 121 11.36 -6.08 0.76
CA TYR A 121 12.56 -6.61 1.39
C TYR A 121 13.27 -7.55 0.44
N VAL A 122 14.54 -7.25 0.18
CA VAL A 122 15.39 -8.00 -0.75
C VAL A 122 16.71 -8.38 -0.07
N PRO A 123 17.40 -9.41 -0.59
CA PRO A 123 18.77 -9.70 -0.20
C PRO A 123 19.68 -8.48 -0.36
N LYS A 124 20.71 -8.39 0.48
CA LYS A 124 21.78 -7.40 0.31
C LYS A 124 22.37 -7.47 -1.10
N ASP A 125 22.75 -6.30 -1.61
CA ASP A 125 23.40 -6.11 -2.91
C ASP A 125 22.53 -6.56 -4.11
N THR A 126 21.20 -6.60 -3.93
CA THR A 126 20.24 -6.91 -5.01
C THR A 126 20.05 -5.70 -5.92
N ILE A 127 20.02 -4.49 -5.36
CA ILE A 127 19.87 -3.26 -6.13
C ILE A 127 21.25 -2.85 -6.64
N VAL A 128 21.53 -3.17 -7.90
CA VAL A 128 22.70 -2.62 -8.60
C VAL A 128 22.45 -1.13 -8.80
N GLN A 129 22.95 -0.29 -7.88
CA GLN A 129 22.93 1.16 -8.03
C GLN A 129 23.80 1.52 -9.24
N THR A 130 23.19 1.77 -10.39
CA THR A 130 23.89 2.44 -11.49
C THR A 130 23.96 3.92 -11.14
N ILE A 131 24.84 4.29 -10.21
CA ILE A 131 25.19 5.69 -10.02
C ILE A 131 26.05 6.06 -11.23
N ASP A 132 25.46 6.80 -12.16
CA ASP A 132 26.22 7.45 -13.22
C ASP A 132 26.97 8.65 -12.61
N LEU A 133 28.19 8.37 -12.12
CA LEU A 133 29.10 9.38 -11.56
C LEU A 133 29.59 10.39 -12.63
N SER A 134 29.20 10.26 -13.90
CA SER A 134 29.57 11.21 -14.95
C SER A 134 28.85 12.56 -14.87
N LEU A 135 27.78 12.67 -14.06
CA LEU A 135 27.02 13.91 -13.86
C LEU A 135 27.49 14.76 -12.66
N SER A 136 28.51 14.32 -11.91
CA SER A 136 29.22 15.21 -10.97
C SER A 136 30.46 15.79 -11.64
N ASN A 137 30.27 16.84 -12.44
CA ASN A 137 31.34 17.76 -12.86
C ASN A 137 30.88 19.19 -12.61
#